data_AF-A0A9D2ECM6-F1
#
_entry.id   AF-A0A9D2ECM6-F1
#
_cell.length_a   1.000
_cell.length_b   1.000
_cell.length_c   1.000
_cell.angle_alpha   90.00
_cell.angle_beta   90.00
_cell.angle_gamma   90.00
#
_symmetry.space_group_name_H-M   'P 1'
#
loop_
_entity.id
_entity.type
_entity.pdbx_description
1 polymer ?
#
loop_
_entity_poly.entity_id
_entity_poly.type
_entity_poly.pdbx_seq_one_letter_code
_entity_poly.pdbx_strand_id
1 'polypeptide(L)'
;MNETTPQEEVVTWMRRVAALGVVVVLAATGCSAEEKDDSPSASSQACDIPEEADLSTADGWLSYFAQHLDDVSLVIEDDTGNRVEHRGAEVRPAASSIKVVHLLAYARAVHDGELDPQEEVGVEEWERYYYPADGGAHAAALERLEIAAVDHGNGIALAEDRSARVTVEELVTAMIRESDNAAADYLRHTLGDQAIVAAADDAGMSQTTVTSLLSTVLGAGYPDLAGEDPDDVAERYLNDEAWATERLQTAEGGYAAQAEYLAAHGPELTAADLAEAYSRIADDSLGEVGQIAQEHLEWQGAAPSGTVIGFKAGSLPGMVTGGFEIREEDGTTATAVLLIANMAEHDYNEAVTHGAWQQLIVGATSDDTLRDRLDCVIEQ
;
A
#
# COMPACT_ATOMS: atom_id res chain seq x y z
N MET A 1 29.15 7.00 23.78
CA MET A 1 28.52 6.91 22.45
C MET A 1 27.58 5.73 22.58
N ASN A 2 26.28 5.97 22.69
CA ASN A 2 25.33 4.86 22.68
C ASN A 2 25.38 4.27 21.28
N GLU A 3 25.77 2.99 21.18
CA GLU A 3 25.58 2.21 19.96
C GLU A 3 24.08 2.02 19.82
N THR A 4 23.50 2.58 18.75
CA THR A 4 22.15 2.28 18.31
C THR A 4 22.11 0.81 17.90
N THR A 5 21.05 0.11 18.29
CA THR A 5 20.88 -1.29 17.87
C THR A 5 20.53 -1.36 16.38
N PRO A 6 20.84 -2.47 15.67
CA PRO A 6 20.42 -2.65 14.27
C PRO A 6 18.92 -2.43 14.05
N GLN A 7 18.08 -2.81 15.01
CA GLN A 7 16.62 -2.55 15.00
C GLN A 7 16.27 -1.06 15.07
N GLU A 8 16.95 -0.27 15.91
CA GLU A 8 16.75 1.20 15.96
C GLU A 8 17.20 1.89 14.67
N GLU A 9 18.22 1.34 13.99
CA GLU A 9 18.68 1.83 12.68
C GLU A 9 17.65 1.55 11.57
N VAL A 10 17.09 0.34 11.53
CA VAL A 10 16.02 -0.03 10.59
C VAL A 10 14.76 0.81 10.83
N VAL A 11 14.33 1.00 12.09
CA VAL A 11 13.16 1.84 12.41
C VAL A 11 13.41 3.31 12.05
N THR A 12 14.61 3.84 12.30
CA THR A 12 14.96 5.22 11.92
C THR A 12 15.04 5.40 10.40
N TRP A 13 15.55 4.38 9.70
CA TRP A 13 15.59 4.32 8.25
C TRP A 13 14.18 4.23 7.66
N MET A 14 13.32 3.36 8.19
CA MET A 14 11.90 3.27 7.83
C MET A 14 11.15 4.58 8.04
N ARG A 15 11.39 5.31 9.13
CA ARG A 15 10.78 6.63 9.34
C ARG A 15 11.20 7.66 8.27
N ARG A 16 12.42 7.54 7.73
CA ARG A 16 12.89 8.39 6.62
C ARG A 16 12.31 7.95 5.27
N VAL A 17 12.09 6.65 5.08
CA VAL A 17 11.47 6.06 3.89
C VAL A 17 9.95 6.34 3.87
N ALA A 18 9.25 6.19 5.00
CA ALA A 18 7.82 6.49 5.15
C ALA A 18 7.51 7.99 5.00
N ALA A 19 8.42 8.87 5.42
CA ALA A 19 8.29 10.33 5.21
C ALA A 19 8.40 10.75 3.72
N LEU A 20 8.90 9.87 2.84
CA LEU A 20 8.93 10.08 1.38
C LEU A 20 7.70 9.49 0.67
N GLY A 21 6.97 8.56 1.31
CA GLY A 21 5.76 7.92 0.77
C GLY A 21 4.43 8.43 1.34
N VAL A 22 4.46 9.30 2.35
CA VAL A 22 3.28 9.93 2.95
C VAL A 22 3.39 11.44 2.79
N VAL A 23 2.53 12.05 1.97
CA VAL A 23 2.32 13.50 1.98
C VAL A 23 1.60 13.86 3.29
N VAL A 24 2.37 14.34 4.26
CA VAL A 24 1.90 14.72 5.60
C VAL A 24 1.09 16.02 5.54
N VAL A 25 -0.19 15.96 5.89
CA VAL A 25 -0.99 17.15 6.24
C VAL A 25 -0.94 17.33 7.77
N LEU A 26 -0.24 18.37 8.23
CA LEU A 26 -0.12 18.70 9.65
C LEU A 26 -1.39 19.37 10.19
N ALA A 27 -1.98 18.84 11.27
CA ALA A 27 -2.90 19.56 12.15
C ALA A 27 -2.50 19.39 13.62
N ALA A 28 -2.40 20.51 14.34
CA ALA A 28 -1.96 20.57 15.72
C ALA A 28 -3.09 20.24 16.72
N THR A 29 -2.81 19.37 17.68
CA THR A 29 -3.71 19.04 18.81
C THR A 29 -3.28 19.75 20.10
N GLY A 30 -4.28 20.06 20.94
CA GLY A 30 -4.11 20.56 22.30
C GLY A 30 -4.60 19.50 23.30
N CYS A 31 -3.78 19.21 24.31
CA CYS A 31 -4.04 18.19 25.33
C CYS A 31 -5.03 18.64 26.41
N SER A 32 -5.70 17.67 27.04
CA SER A 32 -5.99 17.65 28.48
C SER A 32 -6.22 16.22 28.95
N ALA A 33 -5.66 15.89 30.12
CA ALA A 33 -5.68 14.56 30.73
C ALA A 33 -6.53 14.57 32.01
N GLU A 34 -7.12 13.44 32.39
CA GLU A 34 -7.52 13.17 33.78
C GLU A 34 -7.54 11.65 34.10
N GLU A 35 -7.34 11.34 35.39
CA GLU A 35 -6.79 10.11 35.96
C GLU A 35 -7.75 8.91 36.15
N LYS A 36 -7.13 7.73 36.25
CA LYS A 36 -7.65 6.38 36.53
C LYS A 36 -8.22 6.16 37.93
N ASP A 37 -9.06 5.13 38.06
CA ASP A 37 -9.30 4.43 39.32
C ASP A 37 -9.31 2.90 39.10
N ASP A 38 -8.57 2.18 39.96
CA ASP A 38 -8.19 0.76 39.86
C ASP A 38 -9.10 -0.13 40.73
N SER A 39 -9.47 -1.32 40.24
CA SER A 39 -9.55 -2.55 41.07
C SER A 39 -9.73 -3.84 40.24
N PRO A 40 -9.07 -4.96 40.63
CA PRO A 40 -8.83 -6.09 39.73
C PRO A 40 -9.82 -7.26 39.88
N SER A 41 -10.03 -8.01 38.80
CA SER A 41 -10.77 -9.27 38.80
C SER A 41 -10.22 -10.26 37.77
N ALA A 42 -9.67 -11.37 38.27
CA ALA A 42 -9.54 -12.72 37.69
C ALA A 42 -8.91 -12.89 36.28
N SER A 43 -7.75 -13.56 36.29
CA SER A 43 -6.87 -13.88 35.16
C SER A 43 -7.49 -14.77 34.07
N SER A 44 -7.76 -14.19 32.89
CA SER A 44 -7.08 -14.63 31.67
C SER A 44 -5.64 -14.08 31.73
N GLN A 45 -4.66 -14.73 31.11
CA GLN A 45 -3.35 -14.13 31.01
C GLN A 45 -3.50 -12.96 30.03
N ALA A 46 -3.76 -11.75 30.56
CA ALA A 46 -3.92 -10.56 29.74
C ALA A 46 -2.62 -10.36 28.97
N CYS A 47 -2.71 -10.24 27.65
CA CYS A 47 -1.55 -9.89 26.82
C CYS A 47 -0.94 -8.58 27.34
N ASP A 48 0.39 -8.49 27.30
CA ASP A 48 1.10 -7.29 27.74
C ASP A 48 0.96 -6.18 26.69
N ILE A 49 -0.19 -5.51 26.69
CA ILE A 49 -0.54 -4.44 25.76
C ILE A 49 -0.86 -3.14 26.51
N PRO A 50 -0.61 -1.96 25.89
CA PRO A 50 -1.08 -0.70 26.44
C PRO A 50 -2.61 -0.71 26.65
N GLU A 51 -3.08 0.10 27.59
CA GLU A 51 -4.52 0.20 27.86
C GLU A 51 -5.29 0.96 26.78
N GLU A 52 -4.65 1.97 26.18
CA GLU A 52 -5.25 2.82 25.14
C GLU A 52 -4.45 2.67 23.85
N ALA A 53 -5.14 2.73 22.71
CA ALA A 53 -4.51 2.74 21.40
C ALA A 53 -3.86 4.11 21.14
N ASP A 54 -2.54 4.12 20.97
CA ASP A 54 -1.76 5.24 20.44
C ASP A 54 -1.17 4.84 19.08
N LEU A 55 -1.89 5.16 18.00
CA LEU A 55 -1.55 4.77 16.63
C LEU A 55 -0.28 5.45 16.10
N SER A 56 0.33 6.36 16.88
CA SER A 56 1.65 6.93 16.58
C SER A 56 2.82 6.03 17.00
N THR A 57 2.55 4.92 17.70
CA THR A 57 3.55 3.99 18.24
C THR A 57 3.24 2.54 17.88
N ALA A 58 4.28 1.71 17.69
CA ALA A 58 4.11 0.28 17.40
C ALA A 58 3.33 -0.46 18.51
N ASP A 59 3.57 -0.12 19.79
CA ASP A 59 2.87 -0.73 20.92
C ASP A 59 1.38 -0.37 20.95
N GLY A 60 1.01 0.88 20.62
CA GLY A 60 -0.39 1.29 20.60
C GLY A 60 -1.23 0.57 19.54
N TRP A 61 -0.58 0.07 18.47
CA TRP A 61 -1.24 -0.77 17.47
C TRP A 61 -1.66 -2.14 18.00
N LEU A 62 -0.98 -2.70 19.01
CA LEU A 62 -1.43 -3.94 19.68
C LEU A 62 -2.78 -3.73 20.38
N SER A 63 -2.97 -2.58 21.02
CA SER A 63 -4.24 -2.20 21.66
C SER A 63 -5.34 -1.96 20.63
N TYR A 64 -4.99 -1.40 19.47
CA TYR A 64 -5.92 -1.24 18.35
C TYR A 64 -6.36 -2.62 17.81
N PHE A 65 -5.43 -3.53 17.54
CA PHE A 65 -5.77 -4.87 17.07
C PHE A 65 -6.69 -5.60 18.04
N ALA A 66 -6.41 -5.56 19.34
CA ALA A 66 -7.27 -6.17 20.36
C ALA A 66 -8.73 -5.67 20.35
N GLN A 67 -8.99 -4.47 19.83
CA GLN A 67 -10.32 -3.86 19.74
C GLN A 67 -10.98 -4.04 18.36
N HIS A 68 -10.19 -4.37 17.33
CA HIS A 68 -10.59 -4.33 15.92
C HIS A 68 -10.26 -5.62 15.16
N LEU A 69 -10.10 -6.78 15.83
CA LEU A 69 -9.72 -8.04 15.18
C LEU A 69 -10.64 -8.46 14.02
N ASP A 70 -11.91 -8.08 14.02
CA ASP A 70 -12.83 -8.39 12.92
C ASP A 70 -12.51 -7.63 11.63
N ASP A 71 -11.72 -6.57 11.72
CA ASP A 71 -11.34 -5.68 10.61
C ASP A 71 -9.90 -5.87 10.13
N VAL A 72 -9.14 -6.75 10.79
CA VAL A 72 -7.71 -7.01 10.54
C VAL A 72 -7.50 -8.34 9.85
N SER A 73 -6.64 -8.37 8.84
CA SER A 73 -6.03 -9.58 8.30
C SER A 73 -4.51 -9.41 8.28
N LEU A 74 -3.79 -10.40 8.83
CA LEU A 74 -2.37 -10.32 9.13
C LEU A 74 -1.70 -11.65 8.77
N VAL A 75 -0.55 -11.58 8.11
CA VAL A 75 0.38 -12.71 7.96
C VAL A 75 1.79 -12.19 8.21
N ILE A 76 2.50 -12.81 9.15
CA ILE A 76 3.93 -12.59 9.37
C ILE A 76 4.59 -13.96 9.36
N GLU A 77 5.63 -14.14 8.56
CA GLU A 77 6.37 -15.40 8.48
C GLU A 77 7.87 -15.16 8.25
N ASP A 78 8.69 -16.09 8.75
CA ASP A 78 10.13 -16.15 8.48
C ASP A 78 10.53 -17.46 7.79
N ASP A 79 11.72 -17.50 7.24
CA ASP A 79 12.30 -18.66 6.54
C ASP A 79 12.56 -19.88 7.44
N THR A 80 12.42 -19.73 8.76
CA THR A 80 12.54 -20.82 9.74
C THR A 80 11.20 -21.50 10.02
N GLY A 81 10.11 -20.96 9.48
CA GLY A 81 8.75 -21.47 9.62
C GLY A 81 7.99 -20.92 10.84
N ASN A 82 8.50 -19.87 11.51
CA ASN A 82 7.68 -19.14 12.48
C ASN A 82 6.63 -18.36 11.72
N ARG A 83 5.38 -18.43 12.18
CA ARG A 83 4.27 -17.80 11.48
C ARG A 83 3.19 -17.33 12.44
N VAL A 84 2.79 -16.07 12.28
CA VAL A 84 1.64 -15.43 12.92
C VAL A 84 0.63 -15.16 11.83
N GLU A 85 -0.59 -15.69 11.95
CA GLU A 85 -1.66 -15.46 10.99
C GLU A 85 -2.97 -15.15 11.70
N HIS A 86 -3.61 -14.07 11.27
CA HIS A 86 -4.98 -13.74 11.63
C HIS A 86 -5.79 -13.48 10.37
N ARG A 87 -6.86 -14.26 10.16
CA ARG A 87 -7.79 -14.10 9.01
C ARG A 87 -7.08 -14.01 7.65
N GLY A 88 -5.93 -14.68 7.48
CA GLY A 88 -5.06 -14.49 6.31
C GLY A 88 -5.72 -14.84 4.98
N ALA A 89 -6.65 -15.80 4.97
CA ALA A 89 -7.42 -16.20 3.80
C ALA A 89 -8.72 -15.39 3.57
N GLU A 90 -9.02 -14.39 4.41
CA GLU A 90 -10.19 -13.54 4.20
C GLU A 90 -9.89 -12.49 3.12
N VAL A 91 -10.81 -12.35 2.16
CA VAL A 91 -10.75 -11.30 1.14
C VAL A 91 -11.02 -9.95 1.81
N ARG A 92 -10.13 -8.99 1.59
CA ARG A 92 -10.20 -7.64 2.14
C ARG A 92 -9.84 -6.61 1.07
N PRO A 93 -10.37 -5.37 1.17
CA PRO A 93 -9.89 -4.25 0.37
C PRO A 93 -8.37 -4.09 0.50
N ALA A 94 -7.69 -3.98 -0.63
CA ALA A 94 -6.24 -3.99 -0.77
C ALA A 94 -5.64 -2.60 -1.02
N ALA A 95 -6.47 -1.58 -1.26
CA ALA A 95 -6.03 -0.25 -1.66
C ALA A 95 -4.92 -0.31 -2.73
N SER A 96 -3.83 0.46 -2.57
CA SER A 96 -2.69 0.45 -3.49
C SER A 96 -1.77 -0.77 -3.38
N SER A 97 -1.99 -1.71 -2.45
CA SER A 97 -1.24 -2.97 -2.43
C SER A 97 -1.54 -3.85 -3.64
N ILE A 98 -2.69 -3.65 -4.32
CA ILE A 98 -3.01 -4.32 -5.60
C ILE A 98 -1.98 -4.04 -6.71
N LYS A 99 -1.21 -2.95 -6.59
CA LYS A 99 -0.17 -2.60 -7.57
C LYS A 99 0.98 -3.61 -7.60
N VAL A 100 1.15 -4.44 -6.57
CA VAL A 100 2.09 -5.57 -6.58
C VAL A 100 1.73 -6.56 -7.69
N VAL A 101 0.44 -6.81 -7.92
CA VAL A 101 -0.02 -7.67 -9.01
C VAL A 101 0.35 -7.08 -10.38
N HIS A 102 0.20 -5.76 -10.52
CA HIS A 102 0.57 -5.05 -11.75
C HIS A 102 2.09 -5.11 -11.98
N LEU A 103 2.89 -4.98 -10.93
CA LEU A 103 4.34 -5.13 -10.99
C LEU A 103 4.77 -6.53 -11.41
N LEU A 104 4.16 -7.58 -10.86
CA LEU A 104 4.42 -8.95 -11.27
C LEU A 104 4.11 -9.18 -12.75
N ALA A 105 3.03 -8.58 -13.24
CA ALA A 105 2.66 -8.64 -14.66
C ALA A 105 3.68 -7.92 -15.56
N TYR A 106 4.14 -6.73 -15.15
CA TYR A 106 5.23 -6.02 -15.82
C TYR A 106 6.52 -6.87 -15.84
N ALA A 107 6.93 -7.37 -14.69
CA ALA A 107 8.16 -8.15 -14.55
C ALA A 107 8.16 -9.38 -15.45
N ARG A 108 7.02 -10.07 -15.51
CA ARG A 108 6.81 -11.19 -16.43
C ARG A 108 6.89 -10.76 -17.89
N ALA A 109 6.19 -9.70 -18.29
CA ALA A 109 6.19 -9.23 -19.67
C ALA A 109 7.58 -8.79 -20.14
N VAL A 110 8.39 -8.18 -19.25
CA VAL A 110 9.79 -7.84 -19.52
C VAL A 110 10.64 -9.11 -19.66
N HIS A 111 10.52 -10.06 -18.73
CA HIS A 111 11.24 -11.34 -18.78
C HIS A 111 10.96 -12.11 -20.07
N ASP A 112 9.68 -12.18 -20.47
CA ASP A 112 9.23 -12.89 -21.67
C ASP A 112 9.58 -12.12 -22.96
N GLY A 113 10.07 -10.89 -22.86
CA GLY A 113 10.42 -10.01 -23.98
C GLY A 113 9.21 -9.46 -24.74
N GLU A 114 8.03 -9.48 -24.10
CA GLU A 114 6.76 -8.97 -24.63
C GLU A 114 6.62 -7.45 -24.41
N LEU A 115 7.36 -6.89 -23.44
CA LEU A 115 7.39 -5.47 -23.12
C LEU A 115 8.85 -5.01 -23.01
N ASP A 116 9.21 -3.92 -23.70
CA ASP A 116 10.52 -3.29 -23.56
C ASP A 116 10.45 -2.23 -22.44
N PRO A 117 11.22 -2.37 -21.33
CA PRO A 117 11.19 -1.40 -20.24
C PRO A 117 11.65 0.00 -20.67
N GLN A 118 12.41 0.10 -21.78
CA GLN A 118 12.89 1.35 -22.35
C GLN A 118 11.96 1.92 -23.44
N GLU A 119 10.82 1.28 -23.70
CA GLU A 119 9.80 1.85 -24.58
C GLU A 119 9.35 3.21 -24.03
N GLU A 120 9.39 4.24 -24.89
CA GLU A 120 8.99 5.58 -24.50
C GLU A 120 7.46 5.74 -24.61
N VAL A 121 6.87 6.37 -23.59
CA VAL A 121 5.45 6.69 -23.45
C VAL A 121 5.29 8.20 -23.37
N GLY A 122 4.25 8.76 -24.00
CA GLY A 122 3.95 10.18 -23.89
C GLY A 122 3.41 10.48 -22.50
N VAL A 123 3.86 11.56 -21.86
CA VAL A 123 3.26 12.00 -20.60
C VAL A 123 1.77 12.26 -20.77
N GLU A 124 1.34 12.77 -21.93
CA GLU A 124 -0.10 12.86 -22.24
C GLU A 124 -0.82 11.50 -22.21
N GLU A 125 -0.18 10.39 -22.57
CA GLU A 125 -0.79 9.05 -22.58
C GLU A 125 -0.94 8.50 -21.15
N TRP A 126 0.05 8.76 -20.29
CA TRP A 126 -0.01 8.46 -18.87
C TRP A 126 -1.10 9.28 -18.16
N GLU A 127 -1.12 10.60 -18.38
CA GLU A 127 -2.06 11.52 -17.72
C GLU A 127 -3.52 11.33 -18.12
N ARG A 128 -3.82 10.61 -19.20
CA ARG A 128 -5.21 10.29 -19.56
C ARG A 128 -5.93 9.51 -18.47
N TYR A 129 -5.20 8.74 -17.67
CA TYR A 129 -5.74 7.97 -16.56
C TYR A 129 -5.75 8.74 -15.22
N TYR A 130 -5.25 9.99 -15.21
CA TYR A 130 -5.07 10.73 -13.97
C TYR A 130 -6.39 11.32 -13.44
N TYR A 131 -6.67 11.03 -12.17
CA TYR A 131 -7.65 11.70 -11.33
C TYR A 131 -6.99 11.96 -9.95
N PRO A 132 -7.12 13.18 -9.37
CA PRO A 132 -6.34 13.64 -8.22
C PRO A 132 -6.82 13.05 -6.88
N ALA A 133 -6.83 11.72 -6.78
CA ALA A 133 -7.21 10.96 -5.58
C ALA A 133 -6.14 9.95 -5.15
N ASP A 134 -4.89 10.19 -5.55
CA ASP A 134 -3.72 9.37 -5.25
C ASP A 134 -2.84 9.97 -4.14
N GLY A 135 -3.34 10.98 -3.42
CA GLY A 135 -2.59 11.66 -2.36
C GLY A 135 -1.44 12.53 -2.86
N GLY A 136 -1.39 12.87 -4.15
CA GLY A 136 -0.29 13.64 -4.76
C GLY A 136 0.82 12.78 -5.35
N ALA A 137 0.62 11.46 -5.46
CA ALA A 137 1.57 10.52 -6.03
C ALA A 137 2.03 10.93 -7.43
N HIS A 138 1.09 11.31 -8.31
CA HIS A 138 1.40 11.77 -9.65
C HIS A 138 2.29 13.01 -9.68
N ALA A 139 1.96 14.00 -8.85
CA ALA A 139 2.77 15.22 -8.73
C ALA A 139 4.19 14.91 -8.26
N ALA A 140 4.34 14.01 -7.28
CA ALA A 140 5.64 13.58 -6.77
C ALA A 140 6.45 12.80 -7.83
N ALA A 141 5.80 12.00 -8.67
CA ALA A 141 6.44 11.29 -9.76
C ALA A 141 6.94 12.26 -10.85
N LEU A 142 6.12 13.25 -11.24
CA LEU A 142 6.54 14.32 -12.15
C LEU A 142 7.75 15.09 -11.59
N GLU A 143 7.72 15.44 -10.29
CA GLU A 143 8.85 16.11 -9.63
C GLU A 143 10.12 15.26 -9.66
N ARG A 144 10.03 13.96 -9.33
CA ARG A 144 11.16 13.03 -9.37
C ARG A 144 11.77 12.91 -10.77
N LEU A 145 10.93 12.93 -11.80
CA LEU A 145 11.33 12.84 -13.21
C LEU A 145 11.76 14.20 -13.79
N GLU A 146 11.80 15.25 -12.95
CA GLU A 146 12.15 16.63 -13.36
C GLU A 146 11.23 17.18 -14.46
N ILE A 147 9.98 16.71 -14.51
CA ILE A 147 8.94 17.18 -15.43
C ILE A 147 8.18 18.30 -14.73
N ALA A 148 8.28 19.52 -15.28
CA ALA A 148 7.58 20.67 -14.71
C ALA A 148 6.06 20.43 -14.75
N ALA A 149 5.38 20.65 -13.61
CA ALA A 149 3.94 20.53 -13.48
C ALA A 149 3.28 21.90 -13.27
N VAL A 150 2.08 22.06 -13.80
CA VAL A 150 1.18 23.19 -13.56
C VAL A 150 0.14 22.75 -12.54
N ASP A 151 0.02 23.51 -11.45
CA ASP A 151 -1.08 23.37 -10.48
C ASP A 151 -2.35 23.99 -11.05
N HIS A 152 -3.36 23.15 -11.27
CA HIS A 152 -4.68 23.56 -11.76
C HIS A 152 -5.70 23.81 -10.63
N GLY A 153 -5.26 23.74 -9.37
CA GLY A 153 -6.10 23.80 -8.19
C GLY A 153 -6.70 22.44 -7.83
N ASN A 154 -7.30 22.34 -6.64
CA ASN A 154 -7.96 21.13 -6.13
C ASN A 154 -7.06 19.86 -6.13
N GLY A 155 -5.74 20.03 -6.01
CA GLY A 155 -4.79 18.91 -6.02
C GLY A 155 -4.46 18.36 -7.41
N ILE A 156 -4.92 19.01 -8.48
CA ILE A 156 -4.59 18.62 -9.86
C ILE A 156 -3.22 19.20 -10.23
N ALA A 157 -2.25 18.31 -10.43
CA ALA A 157 -0.97 18.66 -11.04
C ALA A 157 -0.83 17.90 -12.36
N LEU A 158 -0.65 18.62 -13.46
CA LEU A 158 -0.41 18.05 -14.79
C LEU A 158 0.88 18.63 -15.36
N ALA A 159 1.61 17.87 -16.16
CA ALA A 159 2.81 18.29 -16.85
C ALA A 159 2.55 19.53 -17.72
N GLU A 160 3.46 20.50 -17.63
CA GLU A 160 3.48 21.69 -18.47
C GLU A 160 3.76 21.32 -19.93
N ASP A 161 4.73 20.41 -20.15
CA ASP A 161 5.03 19.82 -21.45
C ASP A 161 4.44 18.41 -21.53
N ARG A 162 3.22 18.31 -22.03
CA ARG A 162 2.52 17.04 -22.22
C ARG A 162 3.13 16.16 -23.33
N SER A 163 4.04 16.71 -24.15
CA SER A 163 4.79 15.97 -25.15
C SER A 163 6.08 15.35 -24.63
N ALA A 164 6.43 15.62 -23.36
CA ALA A 164 7.52 14.95 -22.67
C ALA A 164 7.32 13.42 -22.73
N ARG A 165 8.44 12.70 -22.64
CA ARG A 165 8.50 11.25 -22.78
C ARG A 165 9.14 10.66 -21.54
N VAL A 166 8.59 9.54 -21.10
CA VAL A 166 9.10 8.72 -19.98
C VAL A 166 9.18 7.28 -20.46
N THR A 167 10.00 6.46 -19.84
CA THR A 167 10.03 5.02 -20.14
C THR A 167 8.92 4.27 -19.42
N VAL A 168 8.57 3.07 -19.90
CA VAL A 168 7.67 2.16 -19.18
C VAL A 168 8.21 1.86 -17.78
N GLU A 169 9.52 1.66 -17.64
CA GLU A 169 10.17 1.45 -16.33
C GLU A 169 9.98 2.65 -15.38
N GLU A 170 10.01 3.88 -15.88
CA GLU A 170 9.76 5.09 -15.09
C GLU A 170 8.31 5.18 -14.61
N LEU A 171 7.34 4.75 -15.44
CA LEU A 171 5.94 4.63 -15.05
C LEU A 171 5.72 3.56 -13.99
N VAL A 172 6.34 2.39 -14.14
CA VAL A 172 6.27 1.31 -13.12
C VAL A 172 6.91 1.78 -11.82
N THR A 173 8.00 2.53 -11.89
CA THR A 173 8.61 3.16 -10.72
C THR A 173 7.65 4.15 -10.06
N ALA A 174 6.95 4.99 -10.84
CA ALA A 174 5.91 5.89 -10.32
C ALA A 174 4.77 5.13 -9.62
N MET A 175 4.34 4.02 -10.20
CA MET A 175 3.32 3.13 -9.65
C MET A 175 3.75 2.53 -8.29
N ILE A 176 5.00 2.10 -8.14
CA ILE A 176 5.43 1.41 -6.92
C ILE A 176 5.92 2.37 -5.85
N ARG A 177 6.82 3.28 -6.21
CA ARG A 177 7.47 4.20 -5.26
C ARG A 177 6.54 5.31 -4.81
N GLU A 178 5.95 6.04 -5.75
CA GLU A 178 5.05 7.16 -5.44
C GLU A 178 3.60 6.70 -5.25
N SER A 179 3.25 5.49 -5.70
CA SER A 179 1.88 4.95 -5.65
C SER A 179 0.91 5.56 -6.67
N ASP A 180 1.43 6.05 -7.80
CA ASP A 180 0.66 6.69 -8.86
C ASP A 180 -0.43 5.75 -9.42
N ASN A 181 -1.69 6.19 -9.39
CA ASN A 181 -2.83 5.40 -9.87
C ASN A 181 -2.89 5.35 -11.40
N ALA A 182 -2.57 6.46 -12.07
CA ALA A 182 -2.61 6.57 -13.53
C ALA A 182 -1.59 5.64 -14.20
N ALA A 183 -0.42 5.44 -13.59
CA ALA A 183 0.61 4.52 -14.05
C ALA A 183 0.14 3.06 -13.95
N ALA A 184 -0.60 2.71 -12.88
CA ALA A 184 -1.18 1.38 -12.75
C ALA A 184 -2.26 1.12 -13.82
N ASP A 185 -3.16 2.09 -14.06
CA ASP A 185 -4.19 1.98 -15.11
C ASP A 185 -3.60 1.97 -16.52
N TYR A 186 -2.55 2.75 -16.77
CA TYR A 186 -1.78 2.69 -18.03
C TYR A 186 -1.21 1.28 -18.26
N LEU A 187 -0.58 0.71 -17.23
CA LEU A 187 0.00 -0.63 -17.32
C LEU A 187 -1.08 -1.70 -17.47
N ARG A 188 -2.20 -1.56 -16.76
CA ARG A 188 -3.37 -2.44 -16.92
C ARG A 188 -3.88 -2.42 -18.34
N HIS A 189 -4.04 -1.23 -18.93
CA HIS A 189 -4.48 -1.08 -20.31
C HIS A 189 -3.50 -1.73 -21.30
N THR A 190 -2.20 -1.56 -21.07
CA THR A 190 -1.14 -2.06 -21.95
C THR A 190 -1.04 -3.58 -21.94
N LEU A 191 -1.09 -4.20 -20.76
CA LEU A 191 -0.93 -5.65 -20.58
C LEU A 191 -2.25 -6.42 -20.71
N GLY A 192 -3.36 -5.81 -20.29
CA GLY A 192 -4.67 -6.44 -20.19
C GLY A 192 -4.84 -7.33 -18.95
N ASP A 193 -6.08 -7.45 -18.48
CA ASP A 193 -6.42 -8.14 -17.23
C ASP A 193 -5.96 -9.61 -17.18
N GLN A 194 -5.98 -10.30 -18.32
CA GLN A 194 -5.57 -11.70 -18.39
C GLN A 194 -4.08 -11.89 -18.07
N ALA A 195 -3.22 -10.99 -18.54
CA ALA A 195 -1.79 -11.05 -18.25
C ALA A 195 -1.53 -10.77 -16.76
N ILE A 196 -2.28 -9.83 -16.19
CA ILE A 196 -2.15 -9.45 -14.77
C ILE A 196 -2.59 -10.58 -13.85
N VAL A 197 -3.76 -11.17 -14.10
CA VAL A 197 -4.26 -12.32 -13.34
C VAL A 197 -3.32 -13.52 -13.48
N ALA A 198 -2.81 -13.80 -14.68
CA ALA A 198 -1.89 -14.92 -14.88
C ALA A 198 -0.55 -14.72 -14.13
N ALA A 199 -0.02 -13.50 -14.08
CA ALA A 199 1.16 -13.19 -13.27
C ALA A 199 0.90 -13.31 -11.76
N ALA A 200 -0.30 -12.92 -11.32
CA ALA A 200 -0.76 -13.13 -9.94
C ALA A 200 -0.78 -14.61 -9.58
N ASP A 201 -1.39 -15.44 -10.42
CA ASP A 201 -1.50 -16.90 -10.23
C ASP A 201 -0.11 -17.56 -10.13
N ASP A 202 0.84 -17.17 -10.99
CA ASP A 202 2.21 -17.67 -10.97
C ASP A 202 2.95 -17.31 -9.67
N ALA A 203 2.61 -16.16 -9.07
CA ALA A 203 3.09 -15.72 -7.75
C ALA A 203 2.30 -16.31 -6.56
N GLY A 204 1.32 -17.18 -6.81
CA GLY A 204 0.52 -17.81 -5.76
C GLY A 204 -0.74 -17.02 -5.34
N MET A 205 -1.06 -15.93 -6.02
CA MET A 205 -2.19 -15.04 -5.71
C MET A 205 -3.47 -15.43 -6.45
N SER A 206 -3.99 -16.62 -6.15
CA SER A 206 -5.09 -17.25 -6.91
C SER A 206 -6.47 -16.60 -6.76
N GLN A 207 -6.65 -15.68 -5.81
CA GLN A 207 -7.92 -14.98 -5.58
C GLN A 207 -7.93 -13.54 -6.10
N THR A 208 -7.01 -13.20 -6.99
CA THR A 208 -6.82 -11.82 -7.47
C THR A 208 -7.92 -11.37 -8.42
N THR A 209 -8.54 -10.24 -8.11
CA THR A 209 -9.37 -9.48 -9.04
C THR A 209 -8.71 -8.13 -9.33
N VAL A 210 -8.68 -7.75 -10.61
CA VAL A 210 -8.10 -6.48 -11.04
C VAL A 210 -9.23 -5.55 -11.48
N THR A 211 -9.19 -4.31 -11.01
CA THR A 211 -10.11 -3.24 -11.39
C THR A 211 -9.31 -1.99 -11.73
N SER A 212 -9.90 -1.08 -12.50
CA SER A 212 -9.31 0.23 -12.75
C SER A 212 -9.26 1.04 -11.46
N LEU A 213 -8.09 1.55 -11.10
CA LEU A 213 -7.95 2.42 -9.93
C LEU A 213 -8.65 3.76 -10.16
N LEU A 214 -8.58 4.31 -11.38
CA LEU A 214 -9.34 5.46 -11.83
C LEU A 214 -10.84 5.29 -11.56
N SER A 215 -11.45 4.19 -12.03
CA SER A 215 -12.89 3.94 -11.79
C SER A 215 -13.23 3.80 -10.30
N THR A 216 -12.33 3.18 -9.53
CA THR A 216 -12.48 2.97 -8.09
C THR A 216 -12.53 4.30 -7.35
N VAL A 217 -11.57 5.20 -7.61
CA VAL A 217 -11.51 6.50 -6.94
C VAL A 217 -12.58 7.48 -7.44
N LEU A 218 -12.98 7.39 -8.72
CA LEU A 218 -14.13 8.14 -9.24
C LEU A 218 -15.41 7.70 -8.52
N GLY A 219 -15.71 6.41 -8.45
CA GLY A 219 -16.91 5.91 -7.79
C GLY A 219 -17.01 6.30 -6.31
N ALA A 220 -15.86 6.33 -5.61
CA ALA A 220 -15.81 6.81 -4.22
C ALA A 220 -16.14 8.32 -4.13
N GLY A 221 -15.64 9.12 -5.08
CA GLY A 221 -15.86 10.57 -5.14
C GLY A 221 -17.26 10.99 -5.59
N TYR A 222 -17.98 10.13 -6.32
CA TYR A 222 -19.25 10.43 -6.98
C TYR A 222 -20.32 9.37 -6.71
N PRO A 223 -21.22 9.61 -5.73
CA PRO A 223 -22.29 8.66 -5.41
C PRO A 223 -23.23 8.34 -6.57
N ASP A 224 -23.34 9.22 -7.57
CA ASP A 224 -24.15 8.96 -8.78
C ASP A 224 -23.58 7.84 -9.65
N LEU A 225 -22.30 7.50 -9.51
CA LEU A 225 -21.64 6.42 -10.25
C LEU A 225 -21.76 5.05 -9.57
N ALA A 226 -22.28 4.97 -8.35
CA ALA A 226 -22.22 3.75 -7.53
C ALA A 226 -22.98 2.53 -8.09
N GLY A 227 -23.81 2.73 -9.13
CA GLY A 227 -24.51 1.65 -9.82
C GLY A 227 -24.05 1.42 -11.27
N GLU A 228 -23.00 2.12 -11.70
CA GLU A 228 -22.42 1.96 -13.04
C GLU A 228 -21.34 0.88 -13.05
N ASP A 229 -21.10 0.27 -14.21
CA ASP A 229 -19.99 -0.65 -14.38
C ASP A 229 -18.66 0.13 -14.33
N PRO A 230 -17.68 -0.29 -13.51
CA PRO A 230 -16.43 0.45 -13.36
C PRO A 230 -15.63 0.61 -14.66
N ASP A 231 -15.62 -0.39 -15.54
CA ASP A 231 -14.91 -0.28 -16.81
C ASP A 231 -15.61 0.68 -17.77
N ASP A 232 -16.96 0.72 -17.79
CA ASP A 232 -17.73 1.72 -18.53
C ASP A 232 -17.44 3.15 -18.03
N VAL A 233 -17.27 3.33 -16.71
CA VAL A 233 -16.92 4.62 -16.10
C VAL A 233 -15.51 5.05 -16.51
N ALA A 234 -14.53 4.14 -16.46
CA ALA A 234 -13.17 4.42 -16.92
C ALA A 234 -13.14 4.76 -18.41
N GLU A 235 -13.83 3.99 -19.27
CA GLU A 235 -13.92 4.28 -20.70
C GLU A 235 -14.55 5.64 -20.97
N ARG A 236 -15.61 6.01 -20.23
CA ARG A 236 -16.22 7.34 -20.37
C ARG A 236 -15.25 8.45 -19.99
N TYR A 237 -14.51 8.29 -18.89
CA TYR A 237 -13.47 9.24 -18.48
C TYR A 237 -12.43 9.47 -19.58
N LEU A 238 -11.98 8.39 -20.21
CA LEU A 238 -10.91 8.43 -21.22
C LEU A 238 -11.34 9.01 -22.57
N ASN A 239 -12.64 9.01 -22.86
CA ASN A 239 -13.18 9.33 -24.18
C ASN A 239 -14.11 10.55 -24.22
N ASP A 240 -14.61 11.03 -23.08
CA ASP A 240 -15.42 12.25 -22.97
C ASP A 240 -14.68 13.32 -22.15
N GLU A 241 -13.88 14.14 -22.84
CA GLU A 241 -13.05 15.19 -22.24
C GLU A 241 -13.89 16.21 -21.44
N ALA A 242 -15.11 16.51 -21.90
CA ALA A 242 -15.98 17.45 -21.20
C ALA A 242 -16.45 16.86 -19.86
N TRP A 243 -16.82 15.58 -19.87
CA TRP A 243 -17.21 14.86 -18.65
C TRP A 243 -16.02 14.68 -17.70
N ALA A 244 -14.84 14.29 -18.19
CA ALA A 244 -13.63 14.16 -17.37
C ALA A 244 -13.25 15.50 -16.71
N THR A 245 -13.31 16.60 -17.48
CA THR A 245 -13.02 17.96 -16.98
C THR A 245 -14.01 18.38 -15.89
N GLU A 246 -15.29 18.05 -16.03
CA GLU A 246 -16.31 18.32 -15.02
C GLU A 246 -16.01 17.56 -13.72
N ARG A 247 -15.66 16.26 -13.82
CA ARG A 247 -15.31 15.45 -12.67
C ARG A 247 -14.07 16.01 -11.95
N LEU A 248 -12.99 16.32 -12.66
CA LEU A 248 -11.78 16.91 -12.04
C LEU A 248 -12.05 18.14 -11.13
N GLN A 249 -13.11 18.91 -11.38
CA GLN A 249 -13.40 20.13 -10.62
C GLN A 249 -14.18 19.94 -9.32
N THR A 250 -14.81 18.78 -9.11
CA THR A 250 -15.77 18.57 -8.01
C THR A 250 -15.59 17.19 -7.41
N ALA A 251 -15.47 17.02 -6.09
CA ALA A 251 -15.67 15.72 -5.44
C ALA A 251 -16.82 15.88 -4.45
N GLU A 252 -17.78 14.94 -4.47
CA GLU A 252 -19.07 15.14 -3.79
C GLU A 252 -19.24 14.24 -2.56
N GLY A 253 -18.49 13.14 -2.46
CA GLY A 253 -18.55 12.21 -1.32
C GLY A 253 -17.75 12.69 -0.10
N GLY A 254 -18.34 12.62 1.10
CA GLY A 254 -17.61 12.73 2.37
C GLY A 254 -16.94 11.40 2.77
N TYR A 255 -16.06 11.43 3.76
CA TYR A 255 -15.27 10.26 4.21
C TYR A 255 -16.09 8.98 4.35
N ALA A 256 -17.22 9.03 5.07
CA ALA A 256 -18.04 7.85 5.33
C ALA A 256 -18.61 7.21 4.05
N ALA A 257 -19.04 8.04 3.08
CA ALA A 257 -19.55 7.54 1.80
C ALA A 257 -18.43 6.94 0.94
N GLN A 258 -17.24 7.57 0.96
CA GLN A 258 -16.06 7.05 0.27
C GLN A 258 -15.65 5.70 0.87
N ALA A 259 -15.54 5.61 2.19
CA ALA A 259 -15.15 4.38 2.89
C ALA A 259 -16.16 3.24 2.64
N GLU A 260 -17.46 3.50 2.70
CA GLU A 260 -18.51 2.52 2.38
C GLU A 260 -18.39 2.04 0.92
N TYR A 261 -18.19 2.96 -0.02
CA TYR A 261 -18.03 2.61 -1.43
C TYR A 261 -16.79 1.73 -1.66
N LEU A 262 -15.66 2.14 -1.10
CA LEU A 262 -14.37 1.46 -1.27
C LEU A 262 -14.32 0.10 -0.58
N ALA A 263 -15.03 -0.08 0.53
CA ALA A 263 -15.18 -1.38 1.16
C ALA A 263 -15.96 -2.37 0.29
N ALA A 264 -16.84 -1.88 -0.60
CA ALA A 264 -17.68 -2.70 -1.47
C ALA A 264 -17.15 -2.88 -2.90
N HIS A 265 -16.35 -1.93 -3.39
CA HIS A 265 -15.93 -1.87 -4.81
C HIS A 265 -14.42 -1.64 -5.00
N GLY A 266 -13.65 -1.49 -3.91
CA GLY A 266 -12.21 -1.36 -3.98
C GLY A 266 -11.55 -2.65 -4.50
N PRO A 267 -10.28 -2.57 -4.94
CA PRO A 267 -9.52 -3.78 -5.26
C PRO A 267 -9.41 -4.65 -4.01
N GLU A 268 -9.49 -5.97 -4.16
CA GLU A 268 -9.45 -6.92 -3.05
C GLU A 268 -8.30 -7.93 -3.20
N LEU A 269 -7.74 -8.36 -2.08
CA LEU A 269 -6.74 -9.42 -1.95
C LEU A 269 -6.97 -10.18 -0.63
N THR A 270 -6.27 -11.31 -0.46
CA THR A 270 -6.09 -11.93 0.86
C THR A 270 -4.69 -11.61 1.38
N ALA A 271 -4.52 -11.55 2.71
CA ALA A 271 -3.20 -11.33 3.30
C ALA A 271 -2.27 -12.52 3.04
N ALA A 272 -2.83 -13.74 2.95
CA ALA A 272 -2.08 -14.95 2.62
C ALA A 272 -1.57 -14.96 1.17
N ASP A 273 -2.38 -14.57 0.19
CA ASP A 273 -1.95 -14.48 -1.22
C ASP A 273 -0.83 -13.44 -1.38
N LEU A 274 -0.98 -12.28 -0.74
CA LEU A 274 0.04 -11.24 -0.80
C LEU A 274 1.33 -11.69 -0.07
N ALA A 275 1.23 -12.40 1.05
CA ALA A 275 2.39 -12.93 1.76
C ALA A 275 3.12 -13.99 0.94
N GLU A 276 2.40 -14.91 0.30
CA GLU A 276 2.98 -15.91 -0.60
C GLU A 276 3.76 -15.23 -1.75
N ALA A 277 3.20 -14.18 -2.35
CA ALA A 277 3.89 -13.44 -3.41
C ALA A 277 5.19 -12.79 -2.91
N TYR A 278 5.15 -12.10 -1.76
CA TYR A 278 6.36 -11.50 -1.17
C TYR A 278 7.40 -12.54 -0.78
N SER A 279 6.99 -13.67 -0.18
CA SER A 279 7.90 -14.75 0.19
C SER A 279 8.60 -15.35 -1.04
N ARG A 280 7.90 -15.51 -2.16
CA ARG A 280 8.49 -16.00 -3.42
C ARG A 280 9.40 -15.00 -4.14
N ILE A 281 9.18 -13.70 -3.92
CA ILE A 281 10.11 -12.65 -4.38
C ILE A 281 11.38 -12.73 -3.52
N ALA A 282 11.20 -12.80 -2.19
CA ALA A 282 12.29 -12.79 -1.23
C ALA A 282 13.22 -14.01 -1.34
N ASP A 283 12.67 -15.20 -1.56
CA ASP A 283 13.42 -16.45 -1.62
C ASP A 283 13.90 -16.84 -3.04
N ASP A 284 13.74 -15.94 -4.02
CA ASP A 284 14.08 -16.12 -5.44
C ASP A 284 13.30 -17.26 -6.14
N SER A 285 12.19 -17.74 -5.57
CA SER A 285 11.33 -18.77 -6.19
C SER A 285 10.69 -18.33 -7.50
N LEU A 286 10.56 -17.02 -7.75
CA LEU A 286 10.10 -16.46 -9.04
C LEU A 286 11.23 -16.26 -10.06
N GLY A 287 12.49 -16.50 -9.70
CA GLY A 287 13.66 -16.28 -10.56
C GLY A 287 13.72 -14.84 -11.10
N GLU A 288 14.03 -14.69 -12.38
CA GLU A 288 14.23 -13.37 -13.02
C GLU A 288 12.99 -12.47 -12.95
N VAL A 289 11.78 -13.03 -12.94
CA VAL A 289 10.54 -12.26 -12.72
C VAL A 289 10.54 -11.65 -11.31
N GLY A 290 10.93 -12.44 -10.30
CA GLY A 290 11.09 -11.96 -8.93
C GLY A 290 12.13 -10.86 -8.83
N GLN A 291 13.28 -11.04 -9.48
CA GLN A 291 14.38 -10.06 -9.47
C GLN A 291 13.97 -8.71 -10.10
N ILE A 292 13.24 -8.72 -11.22
CA ILE A 292 12.72 -7.48 -11.82
C ILE A 292 11.72 -6.79 -10.87
N ALA A 293 10.81 -7.54 -10.23
CA ALA A 293 9.88 -6.97 -9.27
C ALA A 293 10.61 -6.38 -8.05
N GLN A 294 11.61 -7.09 -7.56
CA GLN A 294 12.44 -6.71 -6.44
C GLN A 294 13.16 -5.37 -6.68
N GLU A 295 13.71 -5.13 -7.88
CA GLU A 295 14.36 -3.85 -8.24
C GLU A 295 13.45 -2.63 -8.03
N HIS A 296 12.14 -2.80 -8.25
CA HIS A 296 11.15 -1.74 -8.03
C HIS A 296 10.66 -1.66 -6.58
N LEU A 297 10.53 -2.80 -5.88
CA LEU A 297 10.12 -2.83 -4.47
C LEU A 297 11.22 -2.30 -3.54
N GLU A 298 12.49 -2.45 -3.94
CA GLU A 298 13.68 -2.15 -3.13
C GLU A 298 14.33 -0.80 -3.48
N TRP A 299 13.53 0.15 -3.95
CA TRP A 299 14.00 1.43 -4.49
C TRP A 299 14.84 2.27 -3.51
N GLN A 300 14.71 2.04 -2.21
CA GLN A 300 15.48 2.69 -1.15
C GLN A 300 16.88 2.08 -0.91
N GLY A 301 17.17 0.91 -1.48
CA GLY A 301 18.42 0.18 -1.29
C GLY A 301 18.58 -0.46 0.10
N ALA A 302 19.79 -0.96 0.39
CA ALA A 302 20.11 -1.59 1.67
C ALA A 302 20.29 -0.58 2.80
N ALA A 303 19.80 -0.93 4.00
CA ALA A 303 20.13 -0.25 5.23
C ALA A 303 21.62 -0.44 5.60
N PRO A 304 22.19 0.39 6.50
CA PRO A 304 23.57 0.20 6.98
C PRO A 304 23.85 -1.17 7.61
N SER A 305 22.83 -1.82 8.17
CA SER A 305 22.87 -3.19 8.69
C SER A 305 23.02 -4.26 7.60
N GLY A 306 22.89 -3.90 6.32
CA GLY A 306 22.79 -4.84 5.20
C GLY A 306 21.37 -5.33 4.93
N THR A 307 20.42 -5.07 5.82
CA THR A 307 19.00 -5.40 5.64
C THR A 307 18.41 -4.66 4.44
N VAL A 308 17.69 -5.38 3.58
CA VAL A 308 16.93 -4.82 2.46
C VAL A 308 15.45 -5.10 2.68
N ILE A 309 14.60 -4.12 2.41
CA ILE A 309 13.15 -4.23 2.61
C ILE A 309 12.43 -3.81 1.34
N GLY A 310 11.85 -4.75 0.62
CA GLY A 310 10.96 -4.46 -0.51
C GLY A 310 9.53 -4.29 -0.01
N PHE A 311 8.81 -3.24 -0.44
CA PHE A 311 7.45 -3.03 0.08
C PHE A 311 6.51 -2.29 -0.87
N LYS A 312 5.21 -2.51 -0.64
CA LYS A 312 4.13 -1.67 -1.18
C LYS A 312 3.02 -1.53 -0.16
N ALA A 313 2.81 -0.30 0.29
CA ALA A 313 1.68 0.07 1.14
C ALA A 313 0.50 0.62 0.33
N GLY A 314 -0.66 0.70 0.95
CA GLY A 314 -1.86 1.34 0.42
C GLY A 314 -2.66 2.04 1.50
N SER A 315 -3.30 3.13 1.12
CA SER A 315 -4.27 3.84 1.93
C SER A 315 -5.39 4.36 1.05
N LEU A 316 -6.61 4.15 1.50
CA LEU A 316 -7.83 4.75 0.97
C LEU A 316 -8.77 4.98 2.17
N PRO A 317 -9.75 5.88 2.09
CA PRO A 317 -10.71 6.08 3.16
C PRO A 317 -11.24 4.76 3.76
N GLY A 318 -11.05 4.58 5.07
CA GLY A 318 -11.45 3.39 5.82
C GLY A 318 -10.44 2.25 5.84
N MET A 319 -9.27 2.36 5.23
CA MET A 319 -8.32 1.24 5.15
C MET A 319 -6.85 1.66 5.07
N VAL A 320 -5.99 0.84 5.68
CA VAL A 320 -4.54 0.84 5.46
C VAL A 320 -4.09 -0.58 5.18
N THR A 321 -3.18 -0.72 4.22
CA THR A 321 -2.71 -2.02 3.75
C THR A 321 -1.21 -1.98 3.49
N GLY A 322 -0.55 -3.12 3.53
CA GLY A 322 0.79 -3.24 2.99
C GLY A 322 1.35 -4.65 3.09
N GLY A 323 2.30 -4.92 2.23
CA GLY A 323 3.16 -6.09 2.30
C GLY A 323 4.63 -5.69 2.20
N PHE A 324 5.46 -6.49 2.87
CA PHE A 324 6.89 -6.29 3.04
C PHE A 324 7.59 -7.62 2.83
N GLU A 325 8.60 -7.64 1.96
CA GLU A 325 9.69 -8.61 2.04
C GLU A 325 10.86 -7.99 2.82
N ILE A 326 11.54 -8.80 3.61
CA ILE A 326 12.74 -8.43 4.35
C ILE A 326 13.79 -9.48 4.02
N ARG A 327 15.00 -9.02 3.66
CA ARG A 327 16.17 -9.87 3.51
C ARG A 327 17.33 -9.32 4.31
N GLU A 328 17.90 -10.15 5.16
CA GLU A 328 19.04 -9.80 6.00
C GLU A 328 20.36 -10.08 5.28
N GLU A 329 21.46 -9.52 5.81
CA GLU A 329 22.81 -9.69 5.23
C GLU A 329 23.26 -11.17 5.18
N ASP A 330 22.78 -11.99 6.11
CA ASP A 330 23.10 -13.42 6.17
C ASP A 330 22.25 -14.30 5.22
N GLY A 331 21.34 -13.68 4.47
CA GLY A 331 20.45 -14.32 3.51
C GLY A 331 19.15 -14.84 4.12
N THR A 332 18.89 -14.62 5.41
CA THR A 332 17.58 -14.93 5.99
C THR A 332 16.51 -14.01 5.44
N THR A 333 15.30 -14.55 5.26
CA THR A 333 14.18 -13.81 4.71
C THR A 333 12.97 -13.85 5.65
N ALA A 334 12.16 -12.79 5.58
CA ALA A 334 10.89 -12.71 6.26
C ALA A 334 9.88 -11.90 5.45
N THR A 335 8.61 -12.17 5.68
CA THR A 335 7.48 -11.50 5.04
C THR A 335 6.51 -10.99 6.10
N ALA A 336 5.98 -9.79 5.92
CA ALA A 336 4.93 -9.23 6.76
C ALA A 336 3.85 -8.56 5.90
N VAL A 337 2.59 -8.93 6.13
CA VAL A 337 1.43 -8.40 5.42
C VAL A 337 0.34 -8.03 6.39
N LEU A 338 -0.23 -6.83 6.22
CA LEU A 338 -1.36 -6.33 6.99
C LEU A 338 -2.39 -5.71 6.07
N LEU A 339 -3.65 -6.11 6.20
CA LEU A 339 -4.81 -5.51 5.56
C LEU A 339 -5.81 -5.10 6.65
N ILE A 340 -6.12 -3.80 6.78
CA ILE A 340 -7.13 -3.28 7.71
C ILE A 340 -8.23 -2.59 6.91
N ALA A 341 -9.48 -2.92 7.22
CA ALA A 341 -10.67 -2.26 6.67
C ALA A 341 -11.47 -1.53 7.76
N ASN A 342 -12.56 -0.85 7.37
CA ASN A 342 -13.54 -0.22 8.26
C ASN A 342 -12.98 0.72 9.34
N MET A 343 -11.82 1.34 9.10
CA MET A 343 -11.24 2.30 10.03
C MET A 343 -12.14 3.53 10.18
N ALA A 344 -12.31 4.01 11.42
CA ALA A 344 -12.92 5.31 11.65
C ALA A 344 -12.02 6.42 11.08
N GLU A 345 -12.62 7.55 10.68
CA GLU A 345 -11.90 8.67 10.07
C GLU A 345 -10.71 9.15 10.92
N HIS A 346 -10.91 9.24 12.23
CA HIS A 346 -9.85 9.60 13.17
C HIS A 346 -8.67 8.61 13.11
N ASP A 347 -8.95 7.32 13.23
CA ASP A 347 -7.91 6.29 13.31
C ASP A 347 -7.19 6.13 11.97
N TYR A 348 -7.92 6.26 10.87
CA TYR A 348 -7.35 6.31 9.53
C TYR A 348 -6.37 7.48 9.38
N ASN A 349 -6.77 8.68 9.81
CA ASN A 349 -5.91 9.86 9.72
C ASN A 349 -4.63 9.67 10.55
N GLU A 350 -4.74 9.14 11.77
CA GLU A 350 -3.58 8.82 12.62
C GLU A 350 -2.67 7.76 11.97
N ALA A 351 -3.26 6.71 11.40
CA ALA A 351 -2.53 5.63 10.75
C ALA A 351 -1.74 6.09 9.52
N VAL A 352 -2.35 6.91 8.66
CA VAL A 352 -1.68 7.48 7.48
C VAL A 352 -0.63 8.50 7.91
N THR A 353 -0.90 9.34 8.91
CA THR A 353 0.03 10.37 9.37
C THR A 353 1.30 9.78 9.98
N HIS A 354 1.17 8.71 10.77
CA HIS A 354 2.29 8.18 11.56
C HIS A 354 2.93 6.93 10.96
N GLY A 355 2.19 6.10 10.24
CA GLY A 355 2.70 4.85 9.65
C GLY A 355 3.25 3.85 10.65
N ALA A 356 2.93 3.97 11.95
CA ALA A 356 3.56 3.15 13.00
C ALA A 356 3.17 1.67 12.95
N TRP A 357 2.08 1.32 12.26
CA TRP A 357 1.70 -0.07 11.98
C TRP A 357 2.78 -0.82 11.19
N GLN A 358 3.51 -0.13 10.31
CA GLN A 358 4.62 -0.73 9.54
C GLN A 358 5.77 -1.13 10.48
N GLN A 359 6.06 -0.28 11.47
CA GLN A 359 7.06 -0.57 12.50
C GLN A 359 6.66 -1.78 13.35
N LEU A 360 5.37 -1.93 13.67
CA LEU A 360 4.85 -3.10 14.39
C LEU A 360 5.07 -4.39 13.59
N ILE A 361 4.55 -4.47 12.36
CA ILE A 361 4.55 -5.74 11.62
C ILE A 361 5.95 -6.14 11.13
N VAL A 362 6.81 -5.18 10.77
CA VAL A 362 8.20 -5.48 10.41
C VAL A 362 9.05 -5.70 11.66
N GLY A 363 8.77 -5.03 12.78
CA GLY A 363 9.43 -5.36 14.05
C GLY A 363 9.18 -6.81 14.46
N ALA A 364 7.95 -7.29 14.31
CA ALA A 364 7.54 -8.65 14.66
C ALA A 364 8.15 -9.75 13.76
N THR A 365 8.84 -9.40 12.67
CA THR A 365 9.60 -10.40 11.88
C THR A 365 10.92 -10.77 12.54
N SER A 366 11.48 -9.92 13.40
CA SER A 366 12.81 -10.12 14.03
C SER A 366 12.81 -10.03 15.55
N ASP A 367 11.74 -9.53 16.18
CA ASP A 367 11.58 -9.46 17.63
C ASP A 367 10.58 -10.51 18.12
N ASP A 368 11.11 -11.60 18.69
CA ASP A 368 10.30 -12.69 19.28
C ASP A 368 9.36 -12.20 20.37
N THR A 369 9.76 -11.19 21.17
CA THR A 369 8.89 -10.66 22.24
C THR A 369 7.73 -9.88 21.65
N LEU A 370 7.97 -9.08 20.61
CA LEU A 370 6.91 -8.37 19.91
C LEU A 370 5.98 -9.34 19.17
N ARG A 371 6.55 -10.40 18.56
CA ARG A 371 5.79 -11.46 17.89
C ARG A 371 4.90 -12.21 18.87
N ASP A 372 5.42 -12.63 20.04
CA ASP A 372 4.65 -13.33 21.08
C ASP A 372 3.50 -12.46 21.61
N ARG A 373 3.71 -11.15 21.75
CA ARG A 373 2.66 -10.20 22.17
C ARG A 373 1.58 -10.06 21.11
N LEU A 374 1.98 -9.98 19.84
CA LEU A 374 1.06 -9.90 18.71
C LEU A 374 0.24 -11.20 18.57
N ASP A 375 0.88 -12.36 18.69
CA ASP A 375 0.25 -13.67 18.67
C ASP A 375 -0.80 -13.80 19.79
N CYS A 376 -0.42 -13.42 21.01
CA CYS A 376 -1.36 -13.36 22.14
C CYS A 376 -2.59 -12.48 21.84
N VAL A 377 -2.41 -11.33 21.18
CA VAL A 377 -3.52 -10.41 20.85
C VAL A 377 -4.47 -11.04 19.84
N ILE A 378 -3.97 -11.70 18.80
CA ILE A 378 -4.81 -12.27 17.74
C ILE A 378 -5.48 -13.59 18.13
N GLU A 379 -4.96 -14.30 19.15
CA GLU A 379 -5.55 -15.54 19.67
C GLU A 379 -6.72 -15.32 20.67
N GLN A 380 -6.95 -14.07 21.11
CA GLN A 380 -8.06 -13.72 22.01
C GLN A 380 -9.41 -13.70 21.29
#